data_AF-A0A4Y2L3R4-F1
#
_entry.id   AF-A0A4Y2L3R4-F1
#
_cell.length_a   1.000
_cell.length_b   1.000
_cell.length_c   1.000
_cell.angle_alpha   90.00
_cell.angle_beta   90.00
_cell.angle_gamma   90.00
#
_symmetry.space_group_name_H-M   'P 1'
#
loop_
_entity.id
_entity.type
_entity.pdbx_description
1 polymer ?
#
loop_
_entity_poly.entity_id
_entity_poly.type
_entity_poly.pdbx_seq_one_letter_code
_entity_poly.pdbx_strand_id
1 'polypeptide(L)'
;MKFHLRRAIGAQILIYEEFSTSLFQIEACLNSRPLVPVSSDPDDLSVATPANILIGSTLDAILERDVSKFKIQLHDRWKLVQQISQSF
;
A
#
# COMPACT_ATOMS: atom_id res chain seq x y z
N MET A 1 -6.08 -1.53 13.32
CA MET A 1 -6.50 -1.90 11.95
C MET A 1 -7.98 -1.61 11.64
N LYS A 2 -8.95 -2.26 12.31
CA LYS A 2 -10.39 -2.18 11.96
C LYS A 2 -10.96 -0.75 11.93
N PHE A 3 -10.54 0.12 12.84
CA PHE A 3 -10.99 1.52 12.89
C PHE A 3 -10.48 2.34 11.69
N HIS A 4 -9.19 2.26 11.38
CA HIS A 4 -8.57 3.01 10.28
C HIS A 4 -9.15 2.60 8.92
N LEU A 5 -9.35 1.30 8.69
CA LEU A 5 -10.00 0.81 7.47
C LEU A 5 -11.42 1.36 7.32
N ARG A 6 -12.22 1.32 8.41
CA ARG A 6 -13.58 1.87 8.38
C ARG A 6 -13.60 3.38 8.15
N ARG A 7 -12.64 4.10 8.71
CA ARG A 7 -12.50 5.56 8.53
C ARG A 7 -12.10 5.92 7.10
N ALA A 8 -11.13 5.20 6.53
CA ALA A 8 -10.61 5.41 5.19
C ALA A 8 -11.66 5.10 4.10
N ILE A 9 -12.38 3.98 4.24
CA ILE A 9 -13.43 3.57 3.28
C ILE A 9 -14.70 4.41 3.44
N GLY A 10 -15.07 4.78 4.67
CA GLY A 10 -16.27 5.56 4.96
C GLY A 10 -17.55 4.83 4.53
N ALA A 11 -18.39 5.52 3.74
CA ALA A 11 -19.67 5.00 3.25
C ALA A 11 -19.60 4.44 1.81
N GLN A 12 -18.39 4.28 1.27
CA GLN A 12 -18.19 3.85 -0.12
C GLN A 12 -18.49 2.35 -0.28
N ILE A 13 -19.21 2.00 -1.36
CA ILE A 13 -19.46 0.61 -1.74
C ILE A 13 -18.39 0.19 -2.76
N LEU A 14 -17.56 -0.76 -2.35
CA LEU A 14 -16.48 -1.32 -3.15
C LEU A 14 -16.87 -2.72 -3.63
N ILE A 15 -16.48 -3.04 -4.85
CA ILE A 15 -16.50 -4.44 -5.32
C ILE A 15 -15.31 -5.20 -4.74
N TYR A 16 -15.33 -6.53 -4.89
CA TYR A 16 -14.30 -7.40 -4.32
C TYR A 16 -12.89 -7.01 -4.78
N GLU A 17 -12.71 -6.73 -6.07
CA GLU A 17 -11.42 -6.37 -6.65
C GLU A 17 -10.87 -5.06 -6.05
N GLU A 18 -11.72 -4.06 -5.80
CA GLU A 18 -11.28 -2.78 -5.24
C GLU A 18 -10.96 -2.88 -3.76
N PHE A 19 -11.79 -3.61 -3.00
CA PHE A 19 -11.56 -3.82 -1.58
C PHE A 19 -10.28 -4.62 -1.35
N SER A 20 -10.10 -5.73 -2.09
CA SER A 20 -8.88 -6.54 -2.02
C SER A 20 -7.65 -5.73 -2.45
N THR A 21 -7.72 -4.97 -3.55
CA THR A 21 -6.60 -4.12 -4.00
C THR A 21 -6.23 -3.08 -2.95
N SER A 22 -7.22 -2.41 -2.32
CA SER A 22 -6.97 -1.44 -1.24
C SER A 22 -6.27 -2.10 -0.04
N LEU A 23 -6.72 -3.30 0.35
CA LEU A 23 -6.11 -4.05 1.45
C LEU A 23 -4.66 -4.44 1.15
N PHE A 24 -4.37 -4.93 -0.06
CA PHE A 24 -3.01 -5.27 -0.47
C PHE A 24 -2.08 -4.06 -0.45
N GLN A 25 -2.55 -2.89 -0.90
CA GLN A 25 -1.75 -1.66 -0.85
C GLN A 25 -1.46 -1.22 0.60
N ILE A 26 -2.46 -1.27 1.47
CA ILE A 26 -2.32 -0.96 2.89
C ILE A 26 -1.36 -1.93 3.58
N GLU A 27 -1.49 -3.23 3.31
CA GLU A 27 -0.60 -4.26 3.83
C GLU A 27 0.84 -4.03 3.37
N ALA A 28 1.06 -3.78 2.08
CA ALA A 28 2.38 -3.49 1.53
C ALA A 28 3.02 -2.27 2.21
N CYS A 29 2.24 -1.20 2.43
CA CYS A 29 2.71 0.00 3.11
C CYS A 29 3.11 -0.29 4.56
N LEU A 30 2.27 -1.01 5.32
CA LEU A 30 2.59 -1.37 6.70
C LEU A 30 3.81 -2.29 6.80
N ASN A 31 3.92 -3.27 5.92
CA ASN A 31 5.01 -4.23 5.94
C ASN A 31 6.33 -3.65 5.43
N SER A 32 6.29 -2.59 4.62
CA SER A 32 7.47 -1.85 4.15
C SER A 32 7.87 -0.68 5.06
N ARG A 33 7.08 -0.40 6.11
CA ARG A 33 7.32 0.75 6.99
C ARG A 33 8.66 0.57 7.74
N PRO A 34 9.61 1.52 7.66
CA PRO A 34 10.88 1.42 8.37
C PRO A 34 10.64 1.46 9.89
N LEU A 35 11.25 0.53 10.61
CA LEU A 35 11.23 0.47 12.07
C LEU A 35 12.50 1.06 12.66
N VAL A 36 13.65 0.53 12.24
CA VAL A 36 14.97 0.93 12.73
C VAL A 36 16.02 0.83 11.62
N PRO A 37 17.07 1.67 11.63
CA PRO A 37 18.23 1.45 10.79
C PRO A 37 18.93 0.15 11.22
N VAL A 38 19.47 -0.59 10.25
CA VAL A 38 20.23 -1.83 10.55
C VAL A 38 21.72 -1.58 10.77
N SER A 39 22.19 -0.36 10.47
CA SER A 39 23.58 0.07 10.60
C SER A 39 23.69 1.36 11.41
N SER A 40 24.87 1.59 11.99
CA SER A 40 25.23 2.86 12.64
C SER A 40 25.96 3.81 11.69
N ASP A 41 26.27 3.36 10.47
CA ASP A 41 26.88 4.17 9.42
C ASP A 41 25.86 5.20 8.89
N PRO A 42 26.15 6.51 8.97
CA PRO A 42 25.24 7.53 8.46
C PRO A 42 25.02 7.46 6.94
N ASP A 43 25.91 6.81 6.18
CA ASP A 43 25.77 6.66 4.73
C ASP A 43 24.98 5.39 4.33
N ASP A 44 24.70 4.48 5.27
CA ASP A 44 23.91 3.28 5.03
C ASP A 44 22.41 3.53 5.26
N LEU A 45 21.67 3.62 4.15
CA LEU A 45 20.23 3.88 4.14
C LEU A 45 19.38 2.61 4.36
N SER A 46 19.99 1.48 4.66
CA SER A 46 19.25 0.24 4.89
C SER A 46 18.48 0.27 6.21
N VAL A 47 17.23 -0.20 6.15
CA VAL A 47 16.27 -0.16 7.26
C VAL A 47 15.63 -1.53 7.45
N ALA A 48 15.42 -1.89 8.71
CA ALA A 48 14.62 -3.04 9.08
C ALA A 48 13.15 -2.66 8.95
N THR A 49 12.45 -3.35 8.07
CA THR A 49 10.99 -3.28 7.92
C THR A 49 10.35 -4.53 8.54
N PRO A 50 9.05 -4.52 8.89
CA PRO A 50 8.36 -5.73 9.34
C PRO A 50 8.50 -6.90 8.35
N ALA A 51 8.44 -6.63 7.03
CA ALA A 51 8.64 -7.64 6.00
C ALA A 51 10.01 -8.31 6.09
N ASN A 52 11.08 -7.51 6.24
CA ASN A 52 12.44 -8.02 6.34
C ASN A 52 12.62 -8.91 7.58
N ILE A 53 11.95 -8.59 8.69
CA ILE A 53 12.01 -9.40 9.92
C ILE A 53 11.26 -10.72 9.76
N LEU A 54 10.07 -10.68 9.16
CA LEU A 54 9.17 -11.84 9.10
C LEU A 54 9.52 -12.82 7.96
N ILE A 55 10.00 -12.29 6.83
CA ILE A 55 10.17 -13.06 5.58
C ILE A 55 11.64 -13.04 5.11
N GLY A 56 12.46 -12.10 5.61
CA GLY A 56 13.87 -11.97 5.21
C GLY A 56 14.08 -11.19 3.91
N SER A 57 13.03 -10.60 3.33
CA SER A 57 13.09 -9.84 2.09
C SER A 57 12.15 -8.63 2.09
N THR A 58 12.40 -7.68 1.21
CA THR A 58 11.48 -6.56 0.95
C THR A 58 10.26 -7.07 0.18
N LEU A 59 9.08 -6.52 0.50
CA LEU A 59 7.91 -6.66 -0.36
C LEU A 59 8.00 -5.60 -1.44
N ASP A 60 8.66 -5.94 -2.55
CA ASP A 60 8.71 -5.04 -3.70
C ASP A 60 7.31 -4.89 -4.27
N ALA A 61 6.79 -3.67 -4.29
CA ALA A 61 5.53 -3.37 -4.94
C ALA A 61 5.66 -3.70 -6.43
N ILE A 62 4.72 -4.48 -6.97
CA ILE A 62 4.63 -4.70 -8.42
C ILE A 62 4.47 -3.32 -9.06
N LEU A 63 5.39 -2.95 -9.96
CA LEU A 63 5.33 -1.69 -10.72
C LEU A 63 3.91 -1.51 -11.28
N GLU A 64 3.26 -0.41 -10.90
CA GLU A 64 1.92 -0.10 -11.40
C GLU A 64 1.96 -0.05 -12.94
N ARG A 65 1.07 -0.81 -13.58
CA ARG A 65 0.98 -0.83 -15.05
C ARG A 65 0.63 0.56 -15.57
N ASP A 66 1.34 1.01 -16.60
CA ASP A 66 1.03 2.26 -17.31
C ASP A 66 -0.39 2.17 -17.92
N VAL A 67 -1.33 2.84 -17.27
CA VAL A 67 -2.76 2.84 -17.60
C VAL A 67 -3.14 3.92 -18.62
N SER A 68 -2.18 4.65 -19.18
CA SER A 68 -2.38 5.73 -20.15
C SER A 68 -3.13 5.29 -21.43
N LYS A 69 -3.20 3.98 -21.71
CA LYS A 69 -3.85 3.41 -22.92
C LYS A 69 -5.32 3.02 -22.73
N PHE A 70 -5.88 3.07 -21.53
CA PHE A 70 -7.28 2.67 -21.30
C PHE A 70 -8.22 3.88 -21.42
N LYS A 71 -9.04 3.90 -22.48
CA LYS A 71 -10.26 4.73 -22.52
C LYS A 71 -11.33 3.99 -21.73
N ILE A 72 -11.82 4.56 -20.62
CA ILE A 72 -13.15 4.40 -19.96
C ILE A 72 -13.01 4.68 -18.43
N GLN A 73 -14.12 5.06 -17.80
CA GLN A 73 -14.44 5.46 -16.40
C GLN A 73 -13.79 4.70 -15.22
N LEU A 74 -12.88 3.75 -15.46
CA LEU A 74 -12.05 3.09 -14.44
C LEU A 74 -11.23 4.08 -13.60
N HIS A 75 -10.96 5.26 -14.16
CA HIS A 75 -10.13 6.27 -13.54
C HIS A 75 -10.69 6.77 -12.20
N ASP A 76 -12.01 6.90 -12.05
CA ASP A 76 -12.63 7.39 -10.81
C ASP A 76 -12.64 6.31 -9.73
N ARG A 77 -12.87 5.06 -10.12
CA ARG A 77 -12.82 3.91 -9.21
C ARG A 77 -11.40 3.63 -8.75
N TRP A 78 -10.41 3.72 -9.64
CA TRP A 78 -9.00 3.61 -9.25
C TRP A 78 -8.57 4.78 -8.37
N LYS A 79 -8.97 6.02 -8.68
CA LYS A 79 -8.73 7.18 -7.80
C LYS A 79 -9.36 6.97 -6.42
N LEU A 80 -10.55 6.39 -6.34
CA LEU A 80 -11.19 6.07 -5.07
C LEU A 80 -10.36 5.06 -4.26
N VAL A 81 -9.89 3.99 -4.90
CA VAL A 81 -9.01 2.99 -4.26
C VAL A 81 -7.73 3.66 -3.75
N GLN A 82 -7.08 4.50 -4.56
CA GLN A 82 -5.88 5.22 -4.16
C GLN A 82 -6.14 6.20 -3.00
N GLN A 83 -7.27 6.92 -3.03
CA GLN A 83 -7.67 7.80 -1.93
C GLN A 83 -7.86 7.03 -0.63
N ILE A 84 -8.52 5.87 -0.67
CA ILE A 84 -8.71 5.01 0.50
C ILE A 84 -7.36 4.59 1.06
N SER A 85 -6.47 4.04 0.23
CA SER A 85 -5.13 3.60 0.65
C SER A 85 -4.28 4.74 1.22
N GLN A 86 -4.37 5.95 0.66
CA GLN A 86 -3.63 7.13 1.14
C GLN A 86 -4.24 7.75 2.41
N SER A 87 -5.54 7.56 2.63
CA SER A 87 -6.25 8.05 3.84
C SER A 87 -6.17 7.12 5.04
N PHE A 88 -5.59 5.93 4.84
CA PHE A 88 -5.38 4.91 5.86
C PHE A 88 -4.21 5.26 6.79
#